data_AF-A0A5C5CBB0-F1
#
_entry.id   AF-A0A5C5CBB0-F1
#
_cell.length_a   1.000
_cell.length_b   1.000
_cell.length_c   1.000
_cell.angle_alpha   90.00
_cell.angle_beta   90.00
_cell.angle_gamma   90.00
#
_symmetry.space_group_name_H-M   'P 1'
#
loop_
_entity.id
_entity.type
_entity.pdbx_description
1 polymer ?
#
loop_
_entity_poly.entity_id
_entity_poly.type
_entity_poly.pdbx_seq_one_letter_code
_entity_poly.pdbx_strand_id
1 'polypeptide(L)' 'MISSDIALIGTTIHRVAQLIQQRIDQDIRGSGLTRLSWMAAAHVEDAPGLTIGDLADLLEVGQATAGQLVDRMVRGGWV' A
#
# COMPACT_ATOMS: atom_id res chain seq x y z
N MET A 1 18.62 -25.83 15.01
CA MET A 1 18.17 -26.20 13.65
C MET A 1 16.82 -25.54 13.31
N ILE A 2 15.75 -25.75 14.09
CA ILE A 2 14.41 -25.14 13.84
C ILE A 2 14.41 -23.60 13.76
N SER A 3 15.27 -22.91 14.53
CA SER A 3 15.35 -21.44 14.52
C SER A 3 15.88 -20.86 13.19
N SER A 4 16.75 -21.59 12.48
CA SER A 4 17.30 -21.13 11.19
C SER A 4 16.28 -21.23 10.07
N ASP A 5 15.39 -22.22 10.10
CA ASP A 5 14.35 -22.40 9.08
C ASP A 5 13.27 -21.32 9.19
N ILE A 6 12.87 -20.95 10.41
CA ILE A 6 11.93 -19.84 10.65
C ILE A 6 12.54 -18.51 10.22
N ALA A 7 13.83 -18.28 10.49
CA ALA A 7 14.54 -17.10 10.02
C ALA A 7 14.64 -17.06 8.48
N LEU A 8 14.86 -18.20 7.84
CA LEU A 8 14.88 -18.32 6.38
C LEU A 8 13.51 -18.02 5.77
N ILE A 9 12.42 -18.52 6.37
CA ILE A 9 11.06 -18.20 5.95
C ILE A 9 10.80 -16.70 6.07
N GLY A 10 11.11 -16.10 7.22
CA GLY A 10 10.90 -14.66 7.45
C GLY A 10 11.65 -13.78 6.44
N THR A 11 12.93 -14.09 6.20
CA THR A 11 13.75 -13.35 5.21
C THR A 11 13.28 -13.57 3.77
N THR A 12 12.81 -14.76 3.44
CA THR A 12 12.26 -15.06 2.10
C THR A 12 10.96 -14.30 1.87
N ILE A 13 10.02 -14.31 2.83
CA ILE A 13 8.77 -13.53 2.75
C ILE A 13 9.09 -12.05 2.59
N HIS A 14 10.00 -11.52 3.41
CA HIS A 14 10.40 -10.12 3.32
C HIS A 14 10.97 -9.78 1.93
N ARG A 15 11.85 -10.62 1.38
CA ARG A 15 12.44 -10.42 0.06
C ARG A 15 11.39 -10.50 -1.06
N VAL A 16 10.46 -11.44 -0.98
CA VAL A 16 9.36 -11.55 -1.96
C VAL A 16 8.48 -10.31 -1.89
N ALA A 17 8.12 -9.84 -0.69
CA ALA A 17 7.37 -8.59 -0.51
C ALA A 17 8.11 -7.39 -1.11
N GLN A 18 9.42 -7.28 -0.91
CA GLN A 18 10.24 -6.23 -1.53
C GLN A 18 10.21 -6.30 -3.06
N LEU A 19 10.30 -7.49 -3.65
CA LEU A 19 10.26 -7.67 -5.11
C LEU A 19 8.89 -7.29 -5.69
N ILE A 20 7.80 -7.69 -5.02
CA ILE A 20 6.43 -7.30 -5.40
C ILE A 20 6.30 -5.78 -5.39
N GLN A 21 6.75 -5.14 -4.31
CA GLN A 21 6.69 -3.68 -4.16
C GLN A 21 7.52 -2.95 -5.21
N GLN A 22 8.75 -3.43 -5.49
CA GLN A 22 9.59 -2.87 -6.55
C GLN A 22 8.94 -2.97 -7.94
N ARG A 23 8.24 -4.08 -8.21
CA ARG A 23 7.55 -4.27 -9.48
C ARG A 23 6.37 -3.31 -9.62
N ILE A 24 5.54 -3.18 -8.59
CA ILE A 24 4.45 -2.21 -8.57
C ILE A 24 4.98 -0.80 -8.76
N ASP A 25 6.03 -0.41 -8.02
CA ASP A 25 6.66 0.91 -8.14
C ASP A 25 7.21 1.17 -9.55
N GLN A 26 7.67 0.13 -10.26
CA GLN A 26 8.05 0.22 -11.67
C GLN A 26 6.84 0.46 -12.58
N ASP A 27 5.77 -0.30 -12.37
CA ASP A 27 4.58 -0.25 -13.22
C ASP A 27 3.83 1.10 -13.06
N ILE A 28 3.81 1.68 -11.85
CA ILE A 28 3.14 2.97 -11.60
C ILE A 28 4.02 4.19 -11.90
N ARG A 29 5.32 4.04 -12.17
CA ARG A 29 6.26 5.17 -12.34
C ARG A 29 5.85 6.19 -13.42
N GLY A 30 5.13 5.75 -14.45
CA GLY A 30 4.61 6.60 -15.52
C GLY A 30 3.22 7.19 -15.28
N SER A 31 2.54 6.79 -14.19
CA SER A 31 1.15 7.16 -13.92
C SER A 31 0.99 8.46 -13.11
N GLY A 32 2.07 8.96 -12.51
CA GLY A 32 2.03 10.07 -11.55
C GLY A 32 1.54 9.67 -10.15
N LEU A 33 1.23 8.39 -9.92
CA LEU A 33 0.90 7.87 -8.60
C LEU A 33 2.13 7.75 -7.71
N THR A 34 1.92 7.94 -6.41
CA THR A 34 2.88 7.57 -5.38
C THR A 34 2.57 6.17 -4.85
N ARG A 35 3.55 5.53 -4.23
CA ARG A 35 3.37 4.25 -3.53
C ARG A 35 2.21 4.29 -2.52
N LEU A 36 2.07 5.41 -1.81
CA LEU A 36 1.01 5.60 -0.82
C LEU A 36 -0.38 5.65 -1.48
N SER A 37 -0.54 6.35 -2.62
CA SER A 37 -1.82 6.35 -3.34
C SER A 37 -2.17 5.01 -3.96
N TRP A 38 -1.17 4.24 -4.41
CA TRP A 38 -1.42 2.88 -4.88
C TRP A 38 -1.90 1.97 -3.74
N MET A 39 -1.22 2.00 -2.59
CA MET A 39 -1.64 1.22 -1.42
C MET A 39 -3.05 1.59 -0.98
N ALA A 40 -3.38 2.88 -0.99
CA ALA A 40 -4.72 3.35 -0.70
C ALA A 40 -5.77 2.78 -1.68
N ALA A 41 -5.46 2.77 -2.99
CA ALA A 41 -6.36 2.23 -4.00
C ALA A 41 -6.61 0.73 -3.78
N ALA A 42 -5.55 -0.05 -3.52
CA ALA A 42 -5.66 -1.48 -3.23
C ALA A 42 -6.56 -1.75 -2.02
N HIS A 43 -6.41 -1.00 -0.93
CA HIS A 43 -7.28 -1.16 0.25
C HIS A 43 -8.74 -0.77 -0.01
N VAL A 44 -8.98 0.28 -0.79
CA VAL A 44 -10.35 0.69 -1.16
C VAL A 44 -11.02 -0.34 -2.07
N GLU A 45 -10.26 -0.96 -2.99
CA GLU A 45 -10.73 -2.04 -3.85
C GLU A 45 -11.10 -3.29 -3.04
N ASP A 46 -10.24 -3.69 -2.10
CA ASP A 46 -10.43 -4.89 -1.28
C ASP A 46 -11.55 -4.74 -0.22
N ALA A 47 -11.86 -3.52 0.20
CA ALA A 47 -12.82 -3.23 1.26
C ALA A 47 -13.77 -2.08 0.91
N PRO A 48 -14.89 -2.36 0.20
CA PRO A 48 -15.89 -1.35 -0.10
C PRO A 48 -16.50 -0.75 1.18
N GLY A 49 -16.56 0.58 1.26
CA GLY A 49 -17.11 1.29 2.43
C GLY A 49 -16.10 1.60 3.52
N LEU A 50 -14.81 1.40 3.27
CA LEU A 50 -13.71 1.83 4.13
C LEU A 50 -13.83 3.32 4.47
N THR A 51 -13.80 3.66 5.76
CA THR A 51 -13.80 5.08 6.16
C THR A 51 -12.39 5.67 6.00
N ILE A 52 -12.28 7.00 5.96
CA ILE A 52 -10.97 7.68 6.05
C ILE A 52 -10.25 7.29 7.36
N GLY A 53 -11.05 7.06 8.42
CA GLY A 53 -10.70 6.40 9.67
C GLY A 53 -9.79 5.19 9.45
N ASP A 54 -10.43 4.15 8.92
CA ASP A 54 -9.84 2.84 8.72
C ASP A 54 -8.67 2.89 7.73
N LEU A 55 -8.78 3.72 6.68
CA LEU A 55 -7.73 3.87 5.68
C LEU A 55 -6.45 4.46 6.28
N ALA A 56 -6.57 5.44 7.19
CA ALA A 56 -5.40 6.03 7.81
C ALA A 56 -4.69 5.03 8.74
N ASP A 57 -5.45 4.21 9.46
CA ASP A 57 -4.91 3.16 10.32
C ASP A 57 -4.20 2.08 9.49
N LEU A 58 -4.80 1.65 8.37
CA LEU A 58 -4.19 0.67 7.45
C LEU A 58 -2.90 1.18 6.80
N LEU A 59 -2.85 2.46 6.48
CA LEU A 59 -1.67 3.10 5.87
C LEU A 59 -0.65 3.61 6.89
N GLU A 60 -0.95 3.50 8.19
CA GLU A 60 -0.14 4.03 9.29
C GLU A 60 0.16 5.54 9.13
N VAL A 61 -0.84 6.32 8.71
CA VAL A 61 -0.74 7.78 8.55
C VAL A 61 -1.83 8.49 9.36
N GLY A 62 -1.68 9.80 9.55
CA GLY A 62 -2.74 10.60 10.17
C GLY A 62 -3.98 10.73 9.28
N GLN A 63 -5.16 10.83 9.90
CA GLN A 63 -6.46 11.04 9.24
C GLN A 63 -6.45 12.17 8.21
N ALA A 64 -5.83 13.31 8.54
CA ALA A 64 -5.72 14.45 7.63
C ALA A 64 -4.90 14.10 6.37
N THR A 65 -3.83 13.33 6.52
CA THR A 65 -3.00 12.86 5.41
C THR A 65 -3.76 11.87 4.54
N ALA A 66 -4.49 10.93 5.15
CA ALA A 66 -5.34 9.98 4.42
C ALA A 66 -6.45 10.69 3.63
N GLY A 67 -7.12 11.69 4.23
CA GLY A 67 -8.12 12.50 3.53
C GLY A 67 -7.52 13.25 2.33
N GLN A 68 -6.40 13.94 2.50
CA GLN A 68 -5.73 14.64 1.39
C GLN A 68 -5.26 13.69 0.28
N LEU A 69 -4.87 12.47 0.64
CA LEU A 69 -4.49 11.42 -0.30
C LEU A 69 -5.70 11.00 -1.14
N VAL A 70 -6.82 10.69 -0.50
CA VAL A 70 -8.09 10.32 -1.17
C VAL A 70 -8.56 11.48 -2.06
N ASP A 71 -8.55 12.72 -1.58
CA ASP A 71 -8.91 13.89 -2.39
C ASP A 71 -8.08 14.02 -3.66
N ARG A 72 -6.78 13.69 -3.58
CA ARG A 72 -5.89 13.70 -4.74
C ARG A 72 -6.21 12.56 -5.70
N MET A 73 -6.53 11.39 -5.17
CA MET A 73 -6.90 10.21 -5.96
C MET A 73 -8.20 10.44 -6.73
N VAL A 74 -9.22 11.02 -6.09
CA VAL A 74 -10.48 11.43 -6.73
C VAL A 74 -10.23 12.46 -7.82
N ARG A 75 -9.45 13.52 -7.53
CA ARG A 75 -9.09 14.53 -8.54
C ARG A 75 -8.30 13.96 -9.72
N GLY A 76 -7.55 12.88 -9.50
CA GLY A 76 -6.83 12.16 -10.54
C GLY A 76 -7.65 11.09 -11.26
N GLY A 77 -8.90 10.84 -10.85
CA GLY A 77 -9.78 9.82 -11.44
C GLY A 77 -9.44 8.38 -11.07
N TRP A 78 -8.78 8.17 -9.92
CA TRP A 78 -8.32 6.85 -9.46
C TRP A 78 -9.31 6.13 -8.53
N VAL A 79 -10.13 6.88 -7.79
CA VAL A 79 -11.16 6.40 -6.85
C VAL A 79 -12.38 7.32 -6.98
#